data_AF-A0A945Q1Z4-F1
#
_entry.id   AF-A0A945Q1Z4-F1
#
_cell.length_a   1.000
_cell.length_b   1.000
_cell.length_c   1.000
_cell.angle_alpha   90.00
_cell.angle_beta   90.00
_cell.angle_gamma   90.00
#
_symmetry.space_group_name_H-M   'P 1'
#
loop_
_entity.id
_entity.type
_entity.pdbx_description
1 polymer ?
#
loop_
_entity_poly.entity_id
_entity_poly.type
_entity_poly.pdbx_seq_one_letter_code
_entity_poly.pdbx_strand_id
1 'polypeptide(L)'
;MGPKSLQPAPEDMRAAMAEYVRASHQAYVEASAQLAPADRLRLPLFSTRKFTVAAIGTSYLHIVGTQEELPAPQGHEICLEESIGDLNWSLRFYDPTVVPGLGLIDEREGPAINAVHDCLGLRSTLYHLSIPPGSGLSAHHAQHAGTGLAHSHAAAIRDFETLAALAPNKSELILEMNSAYVNNLNNAHALLAKSITPKLLIDSCDFDTVRKALIKELRGTQGE
;
A
#
# COMPACT_ATOMS: atom_id res chain seq x y z
N MET A 1 1.49 -44.84 -13.62
CA MET A 1 1.16 -44.10 -12.38
C MET A 1 1.84 -42.74 -12.52
N GLY A 2 1.14 -41.74 -13.07
CA GLY A 2 1.73 -40.41 -13.28
C GLY A 2 1.95 -39.70 -11.94
N PRO A 3 2.94 -38.81 -11.81
CA PRO A 3 3.12 -38.05 -10.59
C PRO A 3 1.86 -37.21 -10.36
N LYS A 4 1.17 -37.44 -9.22
CA LYS A 4 0.22 -36.45 -8.70
C LYS A 4 1.00 -35.15 -8.57
N SER A 5 0.63 -34.11 -9.31
CA SER A 5 1.08 -32.76 -9.01
C SER A 5 0.69 -32.48 -7.58
N LEU A 6 1.65 -32.53 -6.65
CA LEU A 6 1.41 -32.12 -5.28
C LEU A 6 1.11 -30.63 -5.35
N GLN A 7 -0.16 -30.27 -5.18
CA GLN A 7 -0.51 -28.91 -4.84
C GLN A 7 0.19 -28.60 -3.50
N PRO A 8 0.87 -27.46 -3.37
CA PRO A 8 1.52 -27.07 -2.13
C PRO A 8 0.48 -27.04 -0.99
N ALA A 9 0.89 -27.46 0.20
CA ALA A 9 0.00 -27.41 1.36
C ALA A 9 -0.31 -25.94 1.70
N PRO A 10 -1.47 -25.64 2.32
CA PRO A 10 -1.79 -24.27 2.77
C PRO A 10 -0.70 -23.67 3.66
N GLU A 11 -0.05 -24.50 4.48
CA GLU A 11 1.11 -24.13 5.30
C GLU A 11 2.30 -23.64 4.46
N ASP A 12 2.60 -24.32 3.35
CA ASP A 12 3.71 -23.96 2.46
C ASP A 12 3.43 -22.60 1.79
N MET A 13 2.19 -22.36 1.37
CA MET A 13 1.77 -21.09 0.79
C MET A 13 1.86 -19.94 1.81
N ARG A 14 1.48 -20.18 3.07
CA ARG A 14 1.63 -19.20 4.15
C ARG A 14 3.09 -18.89 4.44
N ALA A 15 3.95 -19.91 4.49
CA ALA A 15 5.38 -19.73 4.67
C ALA A 15 6.02 -18.91 3.53
N ALA A 16 5.71 -19.27 2.28
CA ALA A 16 6.17 -18.52 1.10
C ALA A 16 5.70 -17.06 1.10
N MET A 17 4.47 -16.81 1.54
CA MET A 17 3.95 -15.45 1.67
C MET A 17 4.64 -14.66 2.79
N ALA A 18 4.90 -15.28 3.94
CA ALA A 18 5.67 -14.65 5.02
C ALA A 18 7.08 -14.27 4.55
N GLU A 19 7.77 -15.18 3.85
CA GLU A 19 9.08 -14.90 3.25
C GLU A 19 9.00 -13.76 2.21
N TYR A 20 7.96 -13.74 1.37
CA TYR A 20 7.75 -12.67 0.40
C TYR A 20 7.54 -11.30 1.07
N VAL A 21 6.70 -11.22 2.12
CA VAL A 21 6.47 -9.98 2.88
C VAL A 21 7.76 -9.52 3.54
N ARG A 22 8.46 -10.43 4.23
CA ARG A 22 9.73 -10.14 4.88
C ARG A 22 10.78 -9.62 3.89
N ALA A 23 10.94 -10.28 2.74
CA ALA A 23 11.88 -9.86 1.69
C ALA A 23 11.48 -8.49 1.09
N SER A 24 10.19 -8.22 0.94
CA SER A 24 9.68 -6.92 0.49
C SER A 24 10.02 -5.82 1.49
N HIS A 25 9.84 -6.06 2.78
CA HIS A 25 10.22 -5.10 3.83
C HIS A 25 11.73 -4.92 3.96
N GLN A 26 12.52 -5.98 3.78
CA GLN A 26 13.99 -5.87 3.72
C GLN A 26 14.42 -4.93 2.60
N ALA A 27 13.91 -5.15 1.38
CA ALA A 27 14.20 -4.30 0.23
C ALA A 27 13.70 -2.86 0.42
N TYR A 28 12.58 -2.67 1.14
CA TYR A 28 12.09 -1.35 1.51
C TYR A 28 13.05 -0.61 2.45
N VAL A 29 13.54 -1.29 3.50
CA VAL A 29 14.52 -0.73 4.44
C VAL A 29 15.82 -0.36 3.74
N GLU A 30 16.33 -1.24 2.89
CA GLU A 30 17.56 -1.01 2.12
C GLU A 30 17.45 0.17 1.16
N ALA A 31 16.36 0.24 0.38
CA ALA A 31 16.12 1.35 -0.54
C ALA A 31 15.96 2.69 0.22
N SER A 32 15.33 2.66 1.39
CA SER A 32 15.13 3.83 2.24
C SER A 32 16.40 4.31 2.94
N ALA A 33 17.44 3.46 3.05
CA ALA A 33 18.69 3.80 3.72
C ALA A 33 19.48 4.92 3.01
N GLN A 34 19.16 5.22 1.74
CA GLN A 34 19.78 6.29 0.97
C GLN A 34 19.17 7.68 1.25
N LEU A 35 18.06 7.76 1.99
CA LEU A 35 17.42 9.02 2.35
C LEU A 35 18.10 9.65 3.58
N ALA A 36 17.96 10.98 3.71
CA ALA A 36 18.36 11.66 4.94
C ALA A 36 17.55 11.12 6.14
N PRO A 37 18.10 11.09 7.37
CA PRO A 37 17.44 10.48 8.52
C PRO A 37 16.03 11.03 8.80
N ALA A 38 15.84 12.35 8.68
CA ALA A 38 14.53 12.97 8.89
C ALA A 38 13.51 12.56 7.82
N ASP A 39 13.94 12.41 6.56
CA ASP A 39 13.06 12.00 5.47
C ASP A 39 12.68 10.53 5.56
N ARG A 40 13.61 9.68 6.03
CA ARG A 40 13.32 8.28 6.31
C ARG A 40 12.22 8.13 7.36
N LEU A 41 12.23 8.94 8.43
CA LEU A 41 11.21 8.89 9.49
C LEU A 41 9.82 9.37 9.02
N ARG A 42 9.76 10.11 7.91
CA ARG A 42 8.49 10.56 7.30
C ARG A 42 7.87 9.51 6.38
N LEU A 43 8.61 8.46 6.04
CA LEU A 43 8.07 7.39 5.21
C LEU A 43 6.99 6.59 5.98
N PRO A 44 5.86 6.21 5.33
CA PRO A 44 4.72 5.57 6.00
C PRO A 44 5.05 4.37 6.89
N LEU A 45 5.98 3.50 6.47
CA LEU A 45 6.33 2.31 7.28
C LEU A 45 7.21 2.63 8.48
N PHE A 46 7.99 3.72 8.44
CA PHE A 46 8.85 4.14 9.56
C PHE A 46 8.12 5.10 10.52
N SER A 47 7.06 5.77 10.06
CA SER A 47 6.25 6.65 10.91
C SER A 47 5.37 5.90 11.90
N THR A 48 5.13 4.60 11.66
CA THR A 48 4.27 3.76 12.50
C THR A 48 5.14 2.82 13.35
N ARG A 49 4.87 2.73 14.67
CA ARG A 49 5.65 1.85 15.58
C ARG A 49 5.48 0.36 15.27
N LYS A 50 4.23 -0.04 15.02
CA LYS A 50 3.84 -1.39 14.64
C LYS A 50 2.62 -1.31 13.73
N PHE A 51 2.58 -2.11 12.68
CA PHE A 51 1.45 -2.18 11.75
C PHE A 51 1.02 -3.63 11.50
N THR A 52 -0.15 -3.82 10.91
CA THR A 52 -0.63 -5.13 10.50
C THR A 52 -0.40 -5.31 9.01
N VAL A 53 0.02 -6.49 8.58
CA VAL A 53 0.00 -6.93 7.19
C VAL A 53 -1.08 -7.98 7.04
N ALA A 54 -2.08 -7.71 6.22
CA ALA A 54 -3.07 -8.71 5.82
C ALA A 54 -2.65 -9.32 4.48
N ALA A 55 -2.39 -10.62 4.46
CA ALA A 55 -2.27 -11.43 3.25
C ALA A 55 -3.62 -12.07 2.96
N ILE A 56 -4.27 -11.64 1.88
CA ILE A 56 -5.63 -12.00 1.53
C ILE A 56 -5.66 -12.82 0.25
N GLY A 57 -6.24 -14.02 0.32
CA GLY A 57 -6.53 -14.86 -0.82
C GLY A 57 -7.92 -14.59 -1.41
N THR A 58 -7.95 -14.09 -2.64
CA THR A 58 -9.13 -14.00 -3.52
C THR A 58 -8.77 -14.67 -4.86
N SER A 59 -9.24 -14.15 -6.00
CA SER A 59 -8.70 -14.59 -7.31
C SER A 59 -7.26 -14.08 -7.50
N TYR A 60 -6.94 -12.95 -6.87
CA TYR A 60 -5.59 -12.43 -6.68
C TYR A 60 -5.09 -12.73 -5.25
N LEU A 61 -3.79 -12.58 -5.03
CA LEU A 61 -3.27 -12.42 -3.67
C LEU A 61 -3.08 -10.93 -3.39
N HIS A 62 -3.76 -10.43 -2.36
CA HIS A 62 -3.58 -9.05 -1.90
C HIS A 62 -2.70 -9.04 -0.66
N ILE A 63 -1.80 -8.08 -0.61
CA ILE A 63 -1.00 -7.79 0.58
C ILE A 63 -1.30 -6.35 0.94
N VAL A 64 -1.91 -6.14 2.10
CA VAL A 64 -2.30 -4.83 2.58
C VAL A 64 -1.59 -4.55 3.89
N GLY A 65 -0.69 -3.56 3.88
CA GLY A 65 -0.16 -2.98 5.11
C GLY A 65 -1.17 -1.97 5.66
N THR A 66 -1.51 -2.05 6.95
CA THR A 66 -2.53 -1.21 7.58
C THR A 66 -2.14 -0.84 9.00
N GLN A 67 -2.59 0.31 9.49
CA GLN A 67 -2.41 0.74 10.88
C GLN A 67 -3.52 0.21 11.80
N GLU A 68 -4.52 -0.49 11.24
CA GLU A 68 -5.61 -1.10 12.01
C GLU A 68 -5.05 -2.12 13.02
N GLU A 69 -5.44 -1.95 14.28
CA GLU A 69 -5.24 -2.96 15.32
C GLU A 69 -6.38 -3.98 15.24
N LEU A 70 -6.14 -5.05 14.48
CA LEU A 70 -7.12 -6.12 14.34
C LEU A 70 -7.26 -6.89 15.67
N PRO A 71 -8.49 -7.34 16.02
CA PRO A 71 -8.69 -8.19 17.19
C PRO A 71 -7.80 -9.43 17.21
N ALA A 72 -7.65 -10.02 18.39
CA ALA A 72 -6.93 -11.28 18.54
C ALA A 72 -7.48 -12.33 17.55
N PRO A 73 -6.60 -13.15 16.92
CA PRO A 73 -7.02 -14.19 15.99
C PRO A 73 -8.09 -15.10 16.57
N GLN A 74 -9.12 -15.42 15.79
CA GLN A 74 -10.17 -16.35 16.17
C GLN A 74 -10.21 -17.58 15.24
N GLY A 75 -10.54 -18.74 15.80
CA GLY A 75 -10.71 -19.97 15.01
C GLY A 75 -9.45 -20.36 14.23
N HIS A 76 -9.55 -20.32 12.90
CA HIS A 76 -8.47 -20.71 11.97
C HIS A 76 -7.53 -19.55 11.59
N GLU A 77 -7.74 -18.36 12.16
CA GLU A 77 -6.86 -17.23 11.91
C GLU A 77 -5.46 -17.46 12.47
N ILE A 78 -4.45 -17.11 11.67
CA ILE A 78 -3.04 -17.20 12.04
C ILE A 78 -2.45 -15.80 12.09
N CYS A 79 -1.64 -15.56 13.12
CA CYS A 79 -0.86 -14.34 13.29
C CYS A 79 0.62 -14.71 13.44
N LEU A 80 1.48 -14.08 12.65
CA LEU A 80 2.94 -14.17 12.79
C LEU A 80 3.46 -12.78 13.16
N GLU A 81 4.24 -12.69 14.22
CA GLU A 81 4.89 -11.44 14.61
C GLU A 81 6.30 -11.40 14.03
N GLU A 82 6.62 -10.32 13.32
CA GLU A 82 7.90 -10.17 12.65
C GLU A 82 8.48 -8.76 12.82
N SER A 83 9.78 -8.68 12.63
CA SER A 83 10.51 -7.42 12.59
C SER A 83 11.73 -7.48 11.68
N ILE A 84 12.11 -6.30 11.19
CA ILE A 84 13.33 -6.09 10.40
C ILE A 84 13.82 -4.65 10.53
N GLY A 85 15.04 -4.48 11.05
CA GLY A 85 15.52 -3.15 11.45
C GLY A 85 14.54 -2.49 12.42
N ASP A 86 14.02 -1.32 12.05
CA ASP A 86 13.05 -0.56 12.85
C ASP A 86 11.58 -0.89 12.54
N LEU A 87 11.33 -1.74 11.52
CA LEU A 87 9.97 -2.13 11.14
C LEU A 87 9.50 -3.30 12.00
N ASN A 88 8.28 -3.20 12.52
CA ASN A 88 7.62 -4.25 13.30
C ASN A 88 6.21 -4.45 12.76
N TRP A 89 5.82 -5.69 12.50
CA TRP A 89 4.48 -5.98 12.01
C TRP A 89 3.92 -7.33 12.47
N SER A 90 2.60 -7.42 12.47
CA SER A 90 1.87 -8.68 12.58
C SER A 90 1.35 -9.09 11.21
N LEU A 91 1.71 -10.28 10.71
CA LEU A 91 1.19 -10.84 9.48
C LEU A 91 -0.03 -11.72 9.76
N ARG A 92 -1.16 -11.40 9.14
CA ARG A 92 -2.45 -12.08 9.24
C ARG A 92 -2.86 -12.66 7.89
N PHE A 93 -3.40 -13.87 7.90
CA PHE A 93 -3.85 -14.56 6.69
C PHE A 93 -5.38 -14.63 6.65
N TYR A 94 -5.95 -14.20 5.53
CA TYR A 94 -7.40 -14.25 5.29
C TYR A 94 -7.68 -14.91 3.94
N ASP A 95 -8.66 -15.79 3.92
CA ASP A 95 -9.19 -16.41 2.71
C ASP A 95 -10.70 -16.67 2.92
N PRO A 96 -11.44 -17.20 1.92
CA PRO A 96 -12.88 -17.45 2.08
C PRO A 96 -13.25 -18.46 3.18
N THR A 97 -12.30 -19.23 3.71
CA THR A 97 -12.54 -20.13 4.86
C THR A 97 -12.49 -19.38 6.19
N VAL A 98 -11.76 -18.26 6.24
CA VAL A 98 -11.69 -17.35 7.40
C VAL A 98 -12.76 -16.26 7.31
N VAL A 99 -12.87 -15.61 6.14
CA VAL A 99 -13.84 -14.54 5.86
C VAL A 99 -14.60 -14.89 4.58
N PRO A 100 -15.79 -15.53 4.68
CA PRO A 100 -16.53 -16.03 3.51
C PRO A 100 -16.85 -14.99 2.44
N GLY A 101 -17.01 -13.72 2.83
CA GLY A 101 -17.26 -12.62 1.89
C GLY A 101 -16.17 -12.43 0.85
N LEU A 102 -14.92 -12.82 1.14
CA LEU A 102 -13.81 -12.75 0.19
C LEU A 102 -14.05 -13.61 -1.07
N GLY A 103 -14.79 -14.71 -0.93
CA GLY A 103 -15.15 -15.58 -2.05
C GLY A 103 -16.18 -14.99 -3.01
N LEU A 104 -16.77 -13.84 -2.67
CA LEU A 104 -17.77 -13.14 -3.49
C LEU A 104 -17.20 -11.93 -4.24
N ILE A 105 -15.93 -11.60 -4.01
CA ILE A 105 -15.28 -10.46 -4.66
C ILE A 105 -15.03 -10.79 -6.14
N ASP A 106 -15.54 -9.93 -7.02
CA ASP A 106 -15.37 -10.05 -8.46
C ASP A 106 -14.09 -9.31 -8.91
N GLU A 107 -13.15 -10.06 -9.47
CA GLU A 107 -11.84 -9.56 -9.90
C GLU A 107 -11.55 -9.84 -11.38
N ARG A 108 -12.60 -10.05 -12.19
CA ARG A 108 -12.45 -10.38 -13.62
C ARG A 108 -11.73 -9.29 -14.42
N GLU A 109 -11.93 -8.03 -14.06
CA GLU A 109 -11.32 -6.86 -14.71
C GLU A 109 -9.98 -6.45 -14.06
N GLY A 110 -9.52 -7.15 -13.02
CA GLY A 110 -8.32 -6.83 -12.26
C GLY A 110 -8.52 -6.87 -10.73
N PRO A 111 -7.47 -6.56 -9.95
CA PRO A 111 -7.51 -6.64 -8.50
C PRO A 111 -8.50 -5.62 -7.90
N ALA A 112 -9.41 -6.09 -7.05
CA ALA A 112 -10.52 -5.29 -6.51
C ALA A 112 -10.25 -4.80 -5.07
N ILE A 113 -9.20 -3.99 -4.89
CA ILE A 113 -8.73 -3.56 -3.55
C ILE A 113 -9.81 -2.92 -2.68
N ASN A 114 -10.69 -2.09 -3.24
CA ASN A 114 -11.76 -1.44 -2.47
C ASN A 114 -12.74 -2.47 -1.88
N ALA A 115 -13.09 -3.51 -2.66
CA ALA A 115 -13.95 -4.59 -2.18
C ALA A 115 -13.26 -5.42 -1.08
N VAL A 116 -11.94 -5.64 -1.19
CA VAL A 116 -11.15 -6.31 -0.15
C VAL A 116 -11.13 -5.48 1.14
N HIS A 117 -10.91 -4.17 1.04
CA HIS A 117 -10.94 -3.27 2.20
C HIS A 117 -12.31 -3.28 2.87
N ASP A 118 -13.39 -3.18 2.12
CA ASP A 118 -14.74 -3.19 2.69
C ASP A 118 -15.10 -4.53 3.31
N CYS A 119 -14.69 -5.64 2.70
CA CYS A 119 -14.91 -6.99 3.24
C CYS A 119 -14.21 -7.20 4.58
N LEU A 120 -13.00 -6.66 4.75
CA LEU A 120 -12.22 -6.75 5.99
C LEU A 120 -12.43 -5.57 6.95
N GLY A 121 -13.21 -4.55 6.55
CA GLY A 121 -13.42 -3.34 7.34
C GLY A 121 -12.17 -2.47 7.49
N LEU A 122 -11.18 -2.58 6.60
CA LEU A 122 -9.94 -1.80 6.66
C LEU A 122 -10.20 -0.34 6.26
N ARG A 123 -9.75 0.61 7.08
CA ARG A 123 -9.89 2.06 6.83
C ARG A 123 -8.56 2.79 6.70
N SER A 124 -7.45 2.13 6.99
CA SER A 124 -6.10 2.65 6.72
C SER A 124 -5.32 1.70 5.83
N THR A 125 -4.54 2.26 4.90
CA THR A 125 -3.67 1.50 4.00
C THR A 125 -2.34 2.21 3.89
N LEU A 126 -1.30 1.57 4.45
CA LEU A 126 0.09 1.99 4.29
C LEU A 126 0.62 1.62 2.91
N TYR A 127 0.21 0.47 2.40
CA TYR A 127 0.50 0.02 1.03
C TYR A 127 -0.43 -1.12 0.63
N HIS A 128 -0.61 -1.28 -0.68
CA HIS A 128 -1.26 -2.44 -1.28
C HIS A 128 -0.37 -3.00 -2.38
N LEU A 129 -0.16 -4.32 -2.35
CA LEU A 129 0.42 -5.09 -3.45
C LEU A 129 -0.63 -6.11 -3.90
N SER A 130 -0.74 -6.31 -5.21
CA SER A 130 -1.54 -7.40 -5.78
C SER A 130 -0.63 -8.31 -6.59
N ILE A 131 -0.80 -9.61 -6.39
CA ILE A 131 -0.05 -10.65 -7.09
C ILE A 131 -1.05 -11.42 -7.94
N PRO A 132 -0.93 -11.37 -9.29
CA PRO A 132 -1.82 -12.07 -10.18
C PRO A 132 -1.80 -13.59 -9.98
N PRO A 133 -2.90 -14.28 -10.28
CA PRO A 133 -2.94 -15.74 -10.25
C PRO A 133 -1.85 -16.32 -11.17
N GLY A 134 -1.15 -17.35 -10.67
CA GLY A 134 -0.04 -17.98 -11.40
C GLY A 134 1.31 -17.24 -11.32
N SER A 135 1.35 -16.05 -10.70
CA SER A 135 2.62 -15.38 -10.38
C SER A 135 3.30 -16.04 -9.18
N GLY A 136 4.63 -16.12 -9.21
CA GLY A 136 5.41 -16.75 -8.13
C GLY A 136 5.75 -15.80 -7.00
N LEU A 137 5.71 -16.30 -5.75
CA LEU A 137 6.15 -15.62 -4.53
C LEU A 137 7.68 -15.65 -4.36
N SER A 138 8.43 -15.25 -5.39
CA SER A 138 9.89 -15.30 -5.36
C SER A 138 10.49 -14.10 -4.60
N ALA A 139 11.66 -14.32 -3.98
CA ALA A 139 12.45 -13.24 -3.39
C ALA A 139 12.79 -12.12 -4.39
N HIS A 140 12.96 -12.46 -5.68
CA HIS A 140 13.22 -11.46 -6.72
C HIS A 140 12.03 -10.51 -6.92
N HIS A 141 10.80 -11.04 -6.97
CA HIS A 141 9.60 -10.22 -7.08
C HIS A 141 9.37 -9.37 -5.82
N ALA A 142 9.60 -9.96 -4.63
CA ALA A 142 9.55 -9.24 -3.37
C ALA A 142 10.51 -8.05 -3.33
N GLN A 143 11.74 -8.24 -3.83
CA GLN A 143 12.74 -7.17 -3.91
C GLN A 143 12.26 -6.00 -4.77
N HIS A 144 11.74 -6.26 -5.97
CA HIS A 144 11.18 -5.22 -6.83
C HIS A 144 10.00 -4.49 -6.19
N ALA A 145 9.10 -5.23 -5.55
CA ALA A 145 7.95 -4.65 -4.86
C ALA A 145 8.39 -3.74 -3.70
N GLY A 146 9.30 -4.20 -2.86
CA GLY A 146 9.82 -3.45 -1.71
C GLY A 146 10.56 -2.18 -2.12
N THR A 147 11.48 -2.27 -3.09
CA THR A 147 12.20 -1.11 -3.61
C THR A 147 11.27 -0.12 -4.32
N GLY A 148 10.33 -0.61 -5.13
CA GLY A 148 9.32 0.22 -5.79
C GLY A 148 8.46 0.99 -4.78
N LEU A 149 8.05 0.31 -3.71
CA LEU A 149 7.27 0.92 -2.63
C LEU A 149 8.05 2.03 -1.90
N ALA A 150 9.31 1.80 -1.57
CA ALA A 150 10.17 2.81 -0.93
C ALA A 150 10.32 4.06 -1.81
N HIS A 151 10.58 3.86 -3.10
CA HIS A 151 10.70 4.98 -4.05
C HIS A 151 9.38 5.74 -4.23
N SER A 152 8.24 5.04 -4.28
CA SER A 152 6.92 5.66 -4.37
C SER A 152 6.62 6.52 -3.15
N HIS A 153 6.85 5.99 -1.94
CA HIS A 153 6.67 6.74 -0.69
C HIS A 153 7.58 7.97 -0.63
N ALA A 154 8.85 7.82 -1.01
CA ALA A 154 9.80 8.94 -1.04
C ALA A 154 9.42 9.99 -2.10
N ALA A 155 8.87 9.56 -3.24
CA ALA A 155 8.37 10.47 -4.28
C ALA A 155 7.17 11.29 -3.78
N ALA A 156 6.22 10.65 -3.10
CA ALA A 156 5.08 11.35 -2.52
C ALA A 156 5.49 12.46 -1.54
N ILE A 157 6.50 12.23 -0.69
CA ILE A 157 7.04 13.26 0.22
C ILE A 157 7.54 14.46 -0.58
N ARG A 158 8.41 14.22 -1.59
CA ARG A 158 8.97 15.28 -2.44
C ARG A 158 7.90 16.01 -3.23
N ASP A 159 6.86 15.31 -3.68
CA ASP A 159 5.72 15.90 -4.37
C ASP A 159 4.99 16.89 -3.46
N PHE A 160 4.71 16.53 -2.20
CA PHE A 160 4.06 17.43 -1.25
C PHE A 160 4.92 18.64 -0.86
N GLU A 161 6.24 18.45 -0.72
CA GLU A 161 7.17 19.57 -0.53
C GLU A 161 7.16 20.52 -1.75
N THR A 162 7.12 19.94 -2.96
CA THR A 162 7.02 20.71 -4.21
C THR A 162 5.69 21.47 -4.29
N LEU A 163 4.57 20.83 -3.96
CA LEU A 163 3.25 21.46 -3.93
C LEU A 163 3.22 22.63 -2.94
N ALA A 164 3.75 22.44 -1.72
CA ALA A 164 3.85 23.50 -0.72
C ALA A 164 4.69 24.69 -1.21
N ALA A 165 5.78 24.44 -1.93
CA ALA A 165 6.61 25.49 -2.52
C ALA A 165 5.90 26.23 -3.67
N LEU A 166 5.12 25.53 -4.51
CA LEU A 166 4.43 26.11 -5.67
C LEU A 166 3.16 26.89 -5.29
N ALA A 167 2.49 26.51 -4.20
CA ALA A 167 1.25 27.12 -3.75
C ALA A 167 1.28 27.47 -2.24
N PRO A 168 2.17 28.40 -1.81
CA PRO A 168 2.38 28.70 -0.38
C PRO A 168 1.11 29.24 0.30
N ASN A 169 0.25 29.94 -0.44
CA ASN A 169 -1.06 30.43 0.02
C ASN A 169 -2.14 29.34 0.14
N LYS A 170 -1.82 28.08 -0.17
CA LYS A 170 -2.71 26.91 -0.09
C LYS A 170 -2.18 25.85 0.87
N SER A 171 -1.28 26.22 1.78
CA SER A 171 -0.58 25.30 2.68
C SER A 171 -1.52 24.40 3.49
N GLU A 172 -2.65 24.93 4.01
CA GLU A 172 -3.62 24.13 4.76
C GLU A 172 -4.26 23.02 3.92
N LEU A 173 -4.67 23.33 2.68
CA LEU A 173 -5.24 22.35 1.75
C LEU A 173 -4.22 21.29 1.33
N ILE A 174 -2.95 21.66 1.18
CA ILE A 174 -1.87 20.72 0.84
C ILE A 174 -1.59 19.78 2.01
N LEU A 175 -1.62 20.29 3.24
CA LEU A 175 -1.51 19.46 4.45
C LEU A 175 -2.69 18.49 4.55
N GLU A 176 -3.91 18.95 4.32
CA GLU A 176 -5.09 18.08 4.31
C GLU A 176 -5.03 17.04 3.18
N MET A 177 -4.56 17.43 1.99
CA MET A 177 -4.36 16.53 0.85
C MET A 177 -3.30 15.46 1.15
N ASN A 178 -2.27 15.80 1.92
CA ASN A 178 -1.29 14.85 2.43
C ASN A 178 -1.91 13.90 3.46
N SER A 179 -2.72 14.41 4.40
CA SER A 179 -3.48 13.55 5.32
C SER A 179 -4.41 12.59 4.57
N ALA A 180 -5.10 13.04 3.53
CA ALA A 180 -5.92 12.17 2.68
C ALA A 180 -5.10 11.07 1.99
N TYR A 181 -3.88 11.38 1.54
CA TYR A 181 -2.94 10.41 0.99
C TYR A 181 -2.52 9.37 2.04
N VAL A 182 -2.09 9.81 3.23
CA VAL A 182 -1.66 8.91 4.33
C VAL A 182 -2.79 7.98 4.79
N ASN A 183 -4.04 8.42 4.69
CA ASN A 183 -5.23 7.64 5.07
C ASN A 183 -5.88 6.89 3.90
N ASN A 184 -5.23 6.84 2.73
CA ASN A 184 -5.75 6.14 1.54
C ASN A 184 -7.16 6.60 1.11
N LEU A 185 -7.43 7.91 1.24
CA LEU A 185 -8.69 8.54 0.85
C LEU A 185 -8.57 9.13 -0.57
N ASN A 186 -8.50 8.26 -1.58
CA ASN A 186 -8.32 8.62 -3.00
C ASN A 186 -9.27 9.73 -3.47
N ASN A 187 -10.56 9.61 -3.16
CA ASN A 187 -11.57 10.59 -3.57
C ASN A 187 -11.35 11.95 -2.88
N ALA A 188 -11.09 11.97 -1.57
CA ALA A 188 -10.84 13.20 -0.83
C ALA A 188 -9.57 13.89 -1.35
N HIS A 189 -8.51 13.12 -1.62
CA HIS A 189 -7.28 13.64 -2.20
C HIS A 189 -7.49 14.28 -3.58
N ALA A 190 -8.26 13.65 -4.46
CA ALA A 190 -8.61 14.20 -5.77
C ALA A 190 -9.46 15.48 -5.66
N LEU A 191 -10.41 15.54 -4.72
CA LEU A 191 -11.21 16.73 -4.45
C LEU A 191 -10.37 17.87 -3.87
N LEU A 192 -9.46 17.58 -2.94
CA LEU A 192 -8.54 18.57 -2.37
C LEU A 192 -7.59 19.13 -3.44
N ALA A 193 -7.12 18.29 -4.37
CA ALA A 193 -6.34 18.75 -5.52
C ALA A 193 -7.12 19.76 -6.39
N LYS A 194 -8.41 19.49 -6.66
CA LYS A 194 -9.31 20.42 -7.37
C LYS A 194 -9.59 21.70 -6.55
N SER A 195 -9.63 21.62 -5.23
CA SER A 195 -9.74 22.81 -4.36
C SER A 195 -8.47 23.67 -4.36
N ILE A 196 -7.28 23.06 -4.50
CA ILE A 196 -6.01 23.78 -4.66
C ILE A 196 -5.96 24.47 -6.03
N THR A 197 -6.40 23.78 -7.10
CA THR A 197 -6.46 24.33 -8.45
C THR A 197 -7.76 23.94 -9.16
N PRO A 198 -8.79 24.81 -9.19
CA PRO A 198 -10.09 24.51 -9.78
C PRO A 198 -10.06 24.19 -11.28
N LYS A 199 -9.00 24.59 -12.00
CA LYS A 199 -8.79 24.28 -13.41
C LYS A 199 -8.23 22.87 -13.65
N LEU A 200 -7.89 22.12 -12.60
CA LEU A 200 -7.31 20.79 -12.72
C LEU A 200 -8.30 19.82 -13.37
N LEU A 201 -8.07 19.51 -14.65
CA LEU A 201 -8.84 18.54 -15.42
C LEU A 201 -8.25 17.14 -15.25
N ILE A 202 -8.76 16.41 -14.27
CA ILE A 202 -8.38 15.02 -14.00
C ILE A 202 -9.60 14.15 -13.71
N ASP A 203 -9.63 12.98 -14.34
CA ASP A 203 -10.67 11.94 -14.22
C ASP A 203 -10.14 10.66 -13.52
N SER A 204 -9.08 10.83 -12.73
CA SER A 204 -8.48 9.76 -11.93
C SER A 204 -8.48 10.16 -10.46
N CYS A 205 -8.69 9.18 -9.58
CA CYS A 205 -8.50 9.32 -8.14
C CYS A 205 -7.21 8.61 -7.67
N ASP A 206 -6.37 8.15 -8.59
CA ASP A 206 -5.06 7.61 -8.26
C ASP A 206 -4.14 8.72 -7.72
N PHE A 207 -3.52 8.46 -6.57
CA PHE A 207 -2.72 9.47 -5.86
C PHE A 207 -1.56 10.02 -6.69
N ASP A 208 -0.81 9.14 -7.35
CA ASP A 208 0.36 9.54 -8.13
C ASP A 208 -0.04 10.37 -9.35
N THR A 209 -1.07 9.91 -10.06
CA THR A 209 -1.64 10.62 -11.21
C THR A 209 -2.14 12.01 -10.80
N VAL A 210 -2.86 12.11 -9.68
CA VAL A 210 -3.40 13.38 -9.16
C VAL A 210 -2.30 14.35 -8.76
N ARG A 211 -1.33 13.91 -7.94
CA ARG A 211 -0.22 14.78 -7.51
C ARG A 211 0.59 15.30 -8.69
N LYS A 212 0.95 14.42 -9.64
CA LYS A 212 1.75 14.80 -10.81
C LYS A 212 1.01 15.79 -11.71
N ALA A 213 -0.29 15.59 -11.93
CA ALA A 213 -1.11 16.51 -12.71
C ALA A 213 -1.20 17.89 -12.02
N LEU A 214 -1.42 17.92 -10.71
CA LEU A 214 -1.47 19.16 -9.95
C LEU A 214 -0.14 19.93 -9.98
N ILE A 215 0.99 19.24 -9.77
CA ILE A 215 2.33 19.86 -9.88
C ILE A 215 2.54 20.45 -11.27
N LYS A 216 2.17 19.72 -12.32
CA LYS A 216 2.29 20.18 -13.70
C LYS A 216 1.47 21.46 -13.94
N GLU A 217 0.23 21.49 -13.47
CA GLU A 217 -0.66 22.64 -13.61
C GLU A 217 -0.11 23.87 -12.88
N LEU A 218 0.31 23.71 -11.62
CA LEU A 218 0.87 24.81 -10.81
C LEU A 218 2.15 25.40 -11.43
N ARG A 219 3.01 24.57 -12.03
CA ARG A 219 4.19 25.05 -12.76
C ARG A 219 3.82 25.85 -14.00
N GLY A 220 2.76 25.46 -14.71
CA GLY A 220 2.24 26.20 -15.85
C GLY A 220 1.76 27.60 -15.48
N THR A 221 1.13 27.75 -14.31
CA THR A 221 0.61 29.05 -13.84
C THR A 221 1.65 30.04 -13.33
N GLN A 222 2.89 29.64 -13.06
CA GLN A 222 3.96 30.58 -12.64
C GLN A 222 4.69 31.24 -13.83
N GLY A 223 4.34 30.87 -15.07
CA GLY A 223 4.93 31.41 -16.30
C GLY A 223 4.08 32.45 -17.04
N GLU A 224 2.93 32.84 -16.49
CA GLU A 224 2.05 33.93 -16.97
C GLU A 224 2.12 35.14 -16.02
#